data_AF-A0A924RHI6-F1
#
_entry.id   AF-A0A924RHI6-F1
#
_cell.length_a   1.000
_cell.length_b   1.000
_cell.length_c   1.000
_cell.angle_alpha   90.00
_cell.angle_beta   90.00
_cell.angle_gamma   90.00
#
_symmetry.space_group_name_H-M   'P 1'
#
loop_
_entity.id
_entity.type
_entity.pdbx_description
1 polymer ?
#
loop_
_entity_poly.entity_id
_entity_poly.type
_entity_poly.pdbx_seq_one_letter_code
_entity_poly.pdbx_strand_id
1 'polypeptide(L)'
;MTAGEAPAVSGLLLLAGTPIGDVGDAPPRLARALVDADVVAAEDTRRLKRLTSALGITPRGKVISYHEHNEAERTPDLLAR
;
A
#
# COMPACT_ATOMS: atom_id res chain seq x y z
N MET A 1 -24.90 13.52 -27.23
CA MET A 1 -23.56 13.38 -26.62
C MET A 1 -23.73 13.42 -25.12
N THR A 2 -24.06 12.29 -24.49
CA THR A 2 -24.13 12.16 -23.03
C THR A 2 -22.71 11.90 -22.54
N ALA A 3 -22.18 12.81 -21.73
CA ALA A 3 -20.93 12.62 -21.01
C ALA A 3 -21.01 11.30 -20.23
N GLY A 4 -20.08 10.38 -20.49
CA GLY A 4 -19.98 9.14 -19.74
C GLY A 4 -19.67 9.48 -18.29
N GLU A 5 -20.54 9.07 -17.38
CA GLU A 5 -20.31 9.12 -15.96
C GLU A 5 -19.13 8.19 -15.66
N ALA A 6 -17.98 8.75 -15.29
CA ALA A 6 -16.85 7.95 -14.86
C ALA A 6 -17.30 7.12 -13.65
N PRO A 7 -17.01 5.81 -13.61
CA PRO A 7 -17.46 4.96 -12.51
C PRO A 7 -16.98 5.57 -11.20
N ALA A 8 -17.89 5.72 -10.24
CA ALA A 8 -17.53 6.09 -8.88
C ALA A 8 -16.52 5.05 -8.38
N VAL A 9 -15.26 5.46 -8.22
CA VAL A 9 -14.17 4.55 -7.88
C VAL A 9 -14.37 4.13 -6.42
N SER A 10 -14.98 2.97 -6.19
CA SER A 10 -15.11 2.37 -4.87
C SER A 10 -13.83 1.61 -4.54
N GLY A 11 -12.87 2.30 -3.92
CA GLY A 11 -11.57 1.75 -3.54
C GLY A 11 -10.45 2.02 -4.57
N LEU A 12 -9.22 2.19 -4.07
CA LEU A 12 -8.01 2.41 -4.87
C LEU A 12 -6.92 1.42 -4.44
N LEU A 13 -6.51 0.54 -5.36
CA LEU A 13 -5.32 -0.29 -5.18
C LEU A 13 -4.10 0.43 -5.76
N LEU A 14 -3.15 0.77 -4.89
CA LEU A 14 -1.88 1.37 -5.29
C LEU A 14 -0.74 0.34 -5.16
N LEU A 15 -0.10 0.03 -6.28
CA LEU A 15 1.11 -0.79 -6.30
C LEU A 15 2.34 0.09 -6.04
N ALA A 16 2.91 -0.06 -4.85
CA ALA A 16 4.07 0.70 -4.40
C ALA A 16 5.36 -0.11 -4.59
N GLY A 17 6.16 0.26 -5.59
CA GLY A 17 7.53 -0.26 -5.72
C GLY A 17 8.43 0.28 -4.61
N THR A 18 8.98 -0.60 -3.78
CA THR A 18 9.99 -0.23 -2.78
C THR A 18 11.39 -0.22 -3.40
N PRO A 19 12.27 0.73 -3.04
CA PRO A 19 13.66 0.70 -3.49
C PRO A 19 14.34 -0.62 -3.10
N ILE A 20 15.12 -1.19 -4.02
CA ILE A 20 15.84 -2.47 -3.81
C ILE A 20 17.18 -2.25 -3.07
N GLY A 21 17.63 -0.99 -2.96
CA GLY A 21 18.89 -0.60 -2.33
C GLY A 21 18.72 0.60 -1.40
N ASP A 22 19.02 1.79 -1.91
CA ASP A 22 18.99 3.03 -1.10
C ASP A 22 17.55 3.51 -0.88
N VAL A 23 17.25 3.89 0.36
CA VAL A 23 15.97 4.49 0.73
C VAL A 23 15.81 5.89 0.11
N GLY A 24 16.92 6.58 -0.19
CA GLY A 24 16.93 7.88 -0.87
C GLY A 24 16.33 7.85 -2.29
N ASP A 25 16.28 6.68 -2.92
CA ASP A 25 15.66 6.49 -4.23
C ASP A 25 14.12 6.43 -4.15
N ALA A 26 13.56 6.38 -2.95
CA ALA A 26 12.11 6.42 -2.75
C ALA A 26 11.55 7.77 -3.21
N PRO A 27 10.60 7.80 -4.17
CA PRO A 27 9.99 9.06 -4.57
C PRO A 27 9.11 9.61 -3.43
N PRO A 28 9.01 10.94 -3.24
CA PRO A 28 8.22 11.53 -2.15
C PRO A 28 6.76 11.06 -2.09
N ARG A 29 6.18 10.71 -3.25
CA ARG A 29 4.82 10.15 -3.36
C ARG A 29 4.65 8.80 -2.66
N LEU A 30 5.71 7.99 -2.55
CA LEU A 30 5.65 6.69 -1.88
C LEU A 30 5.39 6.87 -0.39
N ALA A 31 6.15 7.77 0.25
CA ALA A 31 5.99 8.06 1.67
C ALA A 31 4.57 8.56 1.97
N ARG A 32 4.04 9.46 1.12
CA ARG A 32 2.68 9.96 1.25
C ARG A 32 1.63 8.86 1.09
N ALA A 33 1.77 8.01 0.08
CA ALA A 33 0.85 6.90 -0.14
C ALA A 33 0.83 5.92 1.03
N LEU A 34 1.99 5.60 1.63
CA LEU A 34 2.08 4.72 2.80
C LEU A 34 1.45 5.33 4.06
N VAL A 35 1.51 6.66 4.23
CA VAL A 35 0.91 7.38 5.36
C VAL A 35 -0.60 7.54 5.20
N ASP A 36 -1.07 7.76 3.98
CA ASP A 36 -2.47 8.07 3.67
C ASP A 36 -3.33 6.81 3.43
N ALA A 37 -2.72 5.66 3.13
CA ALA A 37 -3.47 4.42 2.91
C ALA A 37 -4.16 3.90 4.18
N ASP A 38 -5.43 3.50 4.04
CA ASP A 38 -6.20 2.85 5.11
C ASP A 38 -5.67 1.44 5.44
N VAL A 39 -5.08 0.77 4.44
CA VAL A 39 -4.41 -0.52 4.59
C VAL A 39 -3.12 -0.53 3.78
N VAL A 40 -2.06 -1.05 4.41
CA VAL A 40 -0.80 -1.37 3.72
C VAL A 40 -0.59 -2.87 3.77
N ALA A 41 -0.81 -3.53 2.63
CA ALA A 41 -0.48 -4.94 2.45
C ALA A 41 0.99 -5.07 2.03
N ALA A 42 1.77 -5.85 2.75
CA ALA A 42 3.18 -6.11 2.42
C ALA A 42 3.53 -7.58 2.56
N GLU A 43 4.33 -8.10 1.63
CA GLU A 43 4.85 -9.47 1.67
C GLU A 43 5.70 -9.71 2.94
N ASP A 44 6.66 -8.81 3.20
CA ASP A 44 7.45 -8.80 4.43
C ASP A 44 7.23 -7.50 5.22
N THR A 45 6.38 -7.56 6.25
CA THR A 45 6.08 -6.43 7.13
C THR A 45 7.29 -5.93 7.93
N ARG A 46 8.34 -6.74 8.09
CA ARG A 46 9.60 -6.30 8.73
C ARG A 46 10.41 -5.43 7.79
N ARG A 47 10.45 -5.76 6.49
CA ARG A 47 11.07 -4.90 5.46
C ARG A 47 10.31 -3.58 5.33
N LEU A 48 8.97 -3.64 5.29
CA LEU A 48 8.15 -2.42 5.30
C LEU A 48 8.45 -1.55 6.54
N LYS A 49 8.51 -2.13 7.74
CA LYS A 49 8.84 -1.39 8.97
C LYS A 49 10.20 -0.68 8.88
N ARG A 50 11.22 -1.35 8.33
CA ARG A 50 12.55 -0.75 8.12
C ARG A 50 12.48 0.42 7.14
N LEU A 51 11.75 0.26 6.03
CA LEU A 51 11.55 1.31 5.05
C LEU A 51 10.85 2.53 5.66
N THR A 52 9.74 2.34 6.37
CA THR A 52 9.00 3.46 6.99
C THR A 52 9.83 4.16 8.05
N SER A 53 10.61 3.42 8.84
CA SER A 53 11.55 4.00 9.81
C SER A 53 12.66 4.80 9.13
N ALA A 54 13.25 4.30 8.05
CA ALA A 54 14.29 5.01 7.31
C ALA A 54 13.76 6.26 6.59
N LEU A 55 12.50 6.22 6.15
CA LEU A 55 11.78 7.38 5.58
C LEU A 55 11.26 8.36 6.64
N GLY A 56 11.36 8.04 7.93
CA GLY A 56 10.84 8.89 9.01
C GLY A 56 9.32 9.00 9.04
N ILE A 57 8.60 8.01 8.51
CA ILE A 57 7.13 8.01 8.43
C ILE A 57 6.52 6.90 9.27
N THR A 58 5.26 7.09 9.64
CA THR A 58 4.43 6.08 10.31
C THR A 58 3.14 5.90 9.50
N PRO A 59 2.88 4.71 8.93
CA PRO A 59 1.59 4.41 8.32
C PRO A 59 0.45 4.63 9.32
N ARG A 60 -0.61 5.32 8.89
CA ARG A 60 -1.80 5.55 9.73
C ARG A 60 -2.80 4.40 9.65
N GLY A 61 -2.87 3.77 8.48
CA GLY A 61 -3.70 2.60 8.24
C GLY A 61 -3.16 1.31 8.84
N LYS A 62 -3.93 0.24 8.65
CA LYS A 62 -3.58 -1.10 9.14
C LYS A 62 -2.48 -1.69 8.25
N VAL A 63 -1.36 -2.09 8.85
CA VAL A 63 -0.34 -2.90 8.16
C VAL A 63 -0.72 -4.38 8.28
N ILE A 64 -0.76 -5.09 7.16
CA ILE A 64 -1.03 -6.54 7.11
C ILE A 64 0.05 -7.27 6.31
N SER A 65 0.30 -8.54 6.66
CA SER A 65 1.10 -9.42 5.82
C SER A 65 0.24 -9.99 4.69
N TYR A 66 0.74 -9.92 3.45
CA TYR A 66 0.08 -10.46 2.27
C TYR A 66 1.11 -11.15 1.39
N HIS A 67 1.10 -12.49 1.39
CA HIS A 67 2.05 -13.35 0.69
C HIS A 67 1.32 -14.64 0.25
N GLU A 68 1.93 -15.44 -0.63
CA GLU A 68 1.31 -16.63 -1.24
C GLU A 68 0.56 -17.53 -0.24
N HIS A 69 1.13 -17.78 0.95
CA HIS A 69 0.50 -18.64 1.96
C HIS A 69 -0.81 -18.10 2.57
N ASN A 70 -1.08 -16.79 2.50
CA ASN A 70 -2.26 -16.18 3.13
C ASN A 70 -3.10 -15.32 2.18
N GLU A 71 -2.68 -15.16 0.92
CA GLU A 71 -3.35 -14.37 -0.09
C GLU A 71 -4.80 -14.81 -0.27
N ALA A 72 -5.05 -16.11 -0.49
CA ALA A 72 -6.40 -16.63 -0.73
C ALA A 72 -7.39 -16.32 0.42
N GLU A 73 -6.89 -16.28 1.66
CA GLU A 73 -7.68 -15.93 2.84
C GLU A 73 -7.86 -14.41 3.00
N ARG A 74 -6.85 -13.61 2.63
CA ARG A 74 -6.80 -12.16 2.85
C ARG A 74 -7.47 -11.34 1.75
N THR A 75 -7.53 -11.84 0.53
CA THR A 75 -8.11 -11.10 -0.61
C THR A 75 -9.57 -10.69 -0.39
N PRO A 76 -10.47 -11.56 0.11
CA PRO A 76 -11.85 -11.16 0.39
C PRO A 76 -11.94 -10.01 1.42
N ASP A 77 -11.12 -10.06 2.48
CA ASP A 77 -11.06 -9.01 3.52
C ASP A 77 -10.56 -7.66 2.99
N LEU A 78 -9.71 -7.68 1.96
CA LEU A 78 -9.18 -6.49 1.31
C LEU A 78 -10.18 -5.88 0.33
N LEU A 79 -10.92 -6.70 -0.42
CA LEU A 79 -11.96 -6.24 -1.36
C LEU A 79 -13.19 -5.65 -0.66
N ALA A 80 -13.42 -6.03 0.60
CA ALA A 80 -14.52 -5.50 1.41
C ALA A 80 -14.25 -4.11 2.03
N ARG A 81 -13.09 -3.51 1.75
CA ARG A 81 -12.64 -2.21 2.29
C ARG A 81 -12.67 -1.15 1.21
#